data_AF-A0A098Y4F0-F1
#
_entry.id   AF-A0A098Y4F0-F1
#
_cell.length_a   1.000
_cell.length_b   1.000
_cell.length_c   1.000
_cell.angle_alpha   90.00
_cell.angle_beta   90.00
_cell.angle_gamma   90.00
#
_symmetry.space_group_name_H-M   'P 1'
#
loop_
_entity.id
_entity.type
_entity.pdbx_description
1 polymer ?
#
loop_
_entity_poly.entity_id
_entity_poly.type
_entity_poly.pdbx_seq_one_letter_code
_entity_poly.pdbx_strand_id
1 'polypeptide(L)'
;MSGLLPAPPAAGTFTRRSLLIATLAGTALVSTGCTGSPGDVTDAVTPAQVDRLAAQVRVQEEVVAGYDQALSSAPDLAAALTPLAAQALAQLDRLRAAAPGDTATTSAAASGTAAPTDPAEARLWLRGVVAAAAAAHAEACPEFTGGRAALLGSIAAGLRGQDGLLA
;
A
#
# COMPACT_ATOMS: atom_id res chain seq x y z
N MET A 1 30.06 27.24 61.31
CA MET A 1 29.92 25.90 60.71
C MET A 1 29.53 26.11 59.27
N SER A 2 30.48 25.89 58.36
CA SER A 2 30.33 26.03 56.91
C SER A 2 29.36 24.99 56.36
N GLY A 3 28.53 25.39 55.40
CA GLY A 3 27.71 24.49 54.61
C GLY A 3 27.26 25.17 53.33
N LEU A 4 28.08 25.05 52.28
CA LEU A 4 27.79 25.48 50.91
C LEU A 4 26.50 24.81 50.41
N LEU A 5 25.51 25.61 50.01
CA LEU A 5 24.35 25.14 49.29
C LEU A 5 24.76 24.81 47.84
N PRO A 6 24.45 23.61 47.32
CA PRO A 6 24.87 23.18 45.98
C PRO A 6 24.09 23.87 44.85
N ALA A 7 24.81 24.18 43.77
CA ALA A 7 24.30 24.74 42.52
C ALA A 7 23.40 23.75 41.75
N PRO A 8 22.46 24.23 40.92
CA PRO A 8 21.62 23.36 40.09
C PRO A 8 22.45 22.69 38.97
N PRO A 9 22.20 21.41 38.63
CA PRO A 9 22.84 20.80 37.48
C PRO A 9 22.30 21.37 36.17
N ALA A 10 23.23 21.70 35.27
CA ALA A 10 22.98 22.14 33.91
C ALA A 10 22.27 21.08 33.05
N ALA A 11 21.45 21.55 32.11
CA ALA A 11 20.75 20.73 31.13
C ALA A 11 21.73 19.94 30.25
N GLY A 12 21.81 18.63 30.52
CA GLY A 12 22.55 17.68 29.69
C GLY A 12 21.76 17.32 28.43
N THR A 13 22.42 17.43 27.28
CA THR A 13 21.96 16.98 25.97
C THR A 13 21.68 15.47 25.98
N PHE A 14 20.41 15.08 25.88
CA PHE A 14 20.02 13.66 25.79
C PHE A 14 20.21 13.12 24.37
N THR A 15 21.27 12.34 24.21
CA THR A 15 21.51 11.42 23.08
C THR A 15 20.36 10.41 22.96
N ARG A 16 19.69 10.37 21.81
CA ARG A 16 18.51 9.51 21.50
C ARG A 16 18.80 8.00 21.40
N ARG A 17 19.80 7.47 22.10
CA ARG A 17 20.32 6.12 21.84
C ARG A 17 20.42 5.19 23.06
N SER A 18 19.82 5.54 24.19
CA SER A 18 19.89 4.71 25.42
C SER A 18 18.65 4.78 26.31
N LEU A 19 17.44 4.58 25.78
CA LEU A 19 16.24 4.35 26.60
C LEU A 19 15.41 3.17 26.09
N LEU A 20 16.02 1.97 26.10
CA LEU A 20 15.30 0.70 26.06
C LEU A 20 16.01 -0.34 26.93
N ILE A 21 16.27 -0.04 28.20
CA ILE A 21 16.57 -1.06 29.21
C ILE A 21 16.00 -0.61 30.55
N ALA A 22 14.74 -0.94 30.82
CA ALA A 22 14.19 -1.14 32.17
C ALA A 22 12.72 -1.59 32.09
N THR A 23 12.48 -2.89 32.21
CA THR A 23 11.41 -3.50 33.04
C THR A 23 11.42 -5.02 32.85
N LEU A 24 12.28 -5.68 33.62
CA LEU A 24 12.24 -7.11 33.89
C LEU A 24 11.30 -7.32 35.09
N ALA A 25 10.06 -7.74 34.84
CA ALA A 25 9.17 -8.31 35.84
C ALA A 25 8.13 -9.24 35.18
N GLY A 26 8.48 -10.52 35.17
CA GLY A 26 7.62 -11.72 35.16
C GLY A 26 6.24 -11.69 34.51
N THR A 27 6.09 -12.46 33.43
CA THR A 27 4.94 -13.35 33.23
C THR A 27 5.42 -14.70 32.72
N ALA A 28 4.94 -15.75 33.38
CA ALA A 28 5.36 -17.12 33.20
C ALA A 28 4.98 -17.67 31.81
N LEU A 29 5.93 -18.36 31.17
CA LEU A 29 5.62 -19.31 30.12
C LEU A 29 4.85 -20.48 30.75
N VAL A 30 3.55 -20.52 30.53
CA VAL A 30 2.83 -21.79 30.39
C VAL A 30 2.32 -21.83 28.95
N SER A 31 3.04 -22.58 28.15
CA SER A 31 2.62 -23.11 26.86
C SER A 31 1.29 -23.84 27.03
N THR A 32 0.21 -23.14 26.67
CA THR A 32 -1.07 -23.75 26.29
C THR A 32 -1.31 -23.34 24.85
N GLY A 33 -1.54 -24.34 23.99
CA GLY A 33 -1.48 -24.19 22.54
C GLY A 33 -2.41 -23.09 22.01
N CYS A 34 -1.86 -22.20 21.18
CA CYS A 34 -2.63 -21.50 20.16
C CYS A 34 -3.03 -22.50 19.05
N THR A 35 -3.75 -23.56 19.41
CA THR A 35 -4.49 -24.36 18.44
C THR A 35 -5.82 -23.66 18.21
N GLY A 36 -6.01 -23.19 16.98
CA GLY A 36 -7.21 -22.64 16.36
C GLY A 36 -8.41 -22.41 17.26
N SER A 37 -8.82 -21.15 17.39
CA SER A 37 -10.17 -20.84 17.86
C SER A 37 -11.18 -21.48 16.89
N PRO A 38 -12.07 -22.37 17.35
CA PRO A 38 -13.12 -22.94 16.52
C PRO A 38 -14.22 -21.89 16.40
N GLY A 39 -14.11 -21.10 15.33
CA GLY A 39 -15.03 -20.02 15.00
C GLY A 39 -14.77 -19.55 13.58
N ASP A 40 -14.64 -20.51 12.66
CA ASP A 40 -14.40 -20.31 11.23
C ASP A 40 -15.69 -19.82 10.53
N VAL A 41 -16.19 -18.68 11.01
CA VAL A 41 -17.29 -17.89 10.41
C VAL A 41 -16.73 -16.55 9.89
N THR A 42 -15.48 -16.23 10.19
CA THR A 42 -14.86 -14.93 9.88
C THR A 42 -14.10 -14.87 8.55
N ASP A 43 -13.89 -16.02 7.88
CA ASP A 43 -13.23 -16.08 6.56
C ASP A 43 -14.15 -16.63 5.47
N ALA A 44 -15.45 -16.70 5.73
CA ALA A 44 -16.44 -16.86 4.67
C ALA A 44 -16.50 -15.55 3.87
N VAL A 45 -15.71 -15.47 2.80
CA VAL A 45 -15.79 -14.34 1.85
C VAL A 45 -17.17 -14.36 1.23
N THR A 46 -17.98 -13.36 1.57
CA THR A 46 -19.29 -13.19 0.94
C THR A 46 -19.09 -12.97 -0.56
N PRO A 47 -20.01 -13.42 -1.44
CA PRO A 47 -19.94 -13.12 -2.87
C PRO A 47 -19.74 -11.63 -3.16
N ALA A 48 -20.37 -10.76 -2.35
CA ALA A 48 -20.18 -9.32 -2.43
C ALA A 48 -18.73 -8.86 -2.18
N GLN A 49 -18.00 -9.49 -1.26
CA GLN A 49 -16.58 -9.17 -1.03
C GLN A 49 -15.69 -9.68 -2.18
N VAL A 50 -16.05 -10.80 -2.83
CA VAL A 50 -15.38 -11.27 -4.05
C VAL A 50 -15.55 -10.25 -5.16
N ASP A 51 -16.79 -9.79 -5.40
CA ASP A 51 -17.09 -8.80 -6.43
C ASP A 51 -16.38 -7.47 -6.19
N ARG A 52 -16.33 -7.02 -4.92
CA ARG A 52 -15.60 -5.80 -4.55
C ARG A 52 -14.10 -5.94 -4.74
N LEU A 53 -13.51 -7.07 -4.37
CA LEU A 53 -12.09 -7.30 -4.60
C LEU A 53 -11.76 -7.40 -6.09
N ALA A 54 -12.64 -8.03 -6.89
CA ALA A 54 -12.53 -8.02 -8.35
C ALA A 54 -12.62 -6.61 -8.94
N ALA A 55 -13.43 -5.72 -8.35
CA ALA A 55 -13.44 -4.31 -8.74
C ALA A 55 -12.11 -3.62 -8.45
N GLN A 56 -11.47 -3.90 -7.30
CA GLN A 56 -10.14 -3.36 -6.98
C GLN A 56 -9.03 -3.92 -7.89
N VAL A 57 -9.15 -5.17 -8.33
CA VAL A 57 -8.25 -5.73 -9.36
C VAL A 57 -8.37 -4.93 -10.66
N ARG A 58 -9.59 -4.63 -11.12
CA ARG A 58 -9.81 -3.81 -12.33
C ARG A 58 -9.22 -2.41 -12.21
N VAL A 59 -9.39 -1.74 -11.07
CA VAL A 59 -8.77 -0.43 -10.82
C VAL A 59 -7.24 -0.51 -10.97
N GLN A 60 -6.61 -1.57 -10.46
CA GLN A 60 -5.16 -1.73 -10.59
C GLN A 60 -4.74 -2.10 -12.03
N GLU A 61 -5.55 -2.85 -12.77
CA GLU A 61 -5.32 -3.12 -14.20
C GLU A 61 -5.30 -1.82 -15.02
N GLU A 62 -6.17 -0.86 -14.71
CA GLU A 62 -6.16 0.46 -15.34
C GLU A 62 -4.86 1.23 -15.09
N VAL A 63 -4.27 1.11 -13.90
CA VAL A 63 -2.97 1.73 -13.61
C VAL A 63 -1.86 1.12 -14.46
N VAL A 64 -1.83 -0.22 -14.56
CA VAL A 64 -0.85 -0.92 -15.40
C VAL A 64 -1.00 -0.53 -16.88
N ALA A 65 -2.23 -0.55 -17.39
CA ALA A 65 -2.51 -0.10 -18.75
C ALA A 65 -2.14 1.39 -18.96
N GLY A 66 -2.30 2.22 -17.92
CA GLY A 66 -1.89 3.61 -17.93
C GLY A 66 -0.38 3.78 -18.10
N TYR A 67 0.42 3.01 -17.35
CA TYR A 67 1.87 2.99 -17.51
C TYR A 67 2.28 2.53 -18.92
N ASP A 68 1.65 1.48 -19.45
CA ASP A 68 1.94 0.98 -20.80
C ASP A 68 1.65 2.04 -21.88
N GLN A 69 0.51 2.74 -21.78
CA GLN A 69 0.15 3.82 -22.69
C GLN A 69 1.08 5.03 -22.59
N ALA A 70 1.51 5.40 -21.38
CA ALA A 70 2.47 6.49 -21.19
C ALA A 70 3.84 6.13 -21.77
N LEU A 71 4.29 4.88 -21.58
CA LEU A 71 5.54 4.37 -22.16
C LEU A 71 5.50 4.30 -23.69
N SER A 72 4.35 3.93 -24.27
CA SER A 72 4.19 3.88 -25.73
C SER A 72 4.11 5.28 -26.35
N SER A 73 3.50 6.23 -25.66
CA SER A 73 3.22 7.58 -26.19
C SER A 73 4.37 8.57 -25.95
N ALA A 74 5.13 8.39 -24.87
CA ALA A 74 6.24 9.25 -24.47
C ALA A 74 7.47 8.40 -24.03
N PRO A 75 8.17 7.75 -24.98
CA PRO A 75 9.28 6.84 -24.68
C PRO A 75 10.47 7.50 -23.95
N ASP A 76 10.61 8.83 -24.05
CA ASP A 76 11.60 9.61 -23.30
C ASP A 76 11.45 9.46 -21.77
N LEU A 77 10.26 9.07 -21.31
CA LEU A 77 9.97 8.84 -19.90
C LEU A 77 10.36 7.43 -19.42
N ALA A 78 10.81 6.54 -20.32
CA ALA A 78 10.98 5.12 -20.02
C ALA A 78 11.86 4.85 -18.80
N ALA A 79 12.99 5.56 -18.66
CA ALA A 79 13.89 5.38 -17.53
C ALA A 79 13.22 5.69 -16.17
N ALA A 80 12.31 6.67 -16.14
CA ALA A 80 11.59 7.04 -14.94
C ALA A 80 10.36 6.14 -14.69
N LEU A 81 9.63 5.76 -15.74
CA LEU A 81 8.36 5.04 -15.61
C LEU A 81 8.50 3.53 -15.51
N THR A 82 9.50 2.91 -16.13
CA THR A 82 9.70 1.45 -16.10
C THR A 82 9.73 0.85 -14.68
N PRO A 83 10.51 1.39 -13.71
CA PRO A 83 10.49 0.84 -12.35
C PRO A 83 9.14 1.00 -11.65
N LEU A 84 8.40 2.08 -11.93
CA LEU A 84 7.08 2.31 -11.35
C LEU A 84 6.03 1.38 -11.96
N ALA A 85 6.09 1.14 -13.26
CA ALA A 85 5.26 0.17 -13.98
C ALA A 85 5.47 -1.25 -13.45
N ALA A 86 6.73 -1.65 -13.24
CA ALA A 86 7.05 -2.95 -12.64
C ALA A 86 6.49 -3.09 -11.21
N GLN A 87 6.52 -2.02 -10.42
CA GLN A 87 5.91 -2.01 -9.09
C GLN A 87 4.38 -2.12 -9.17
N ALA A 88 3.73 -1.42 -10.11
CA ALA A 88 2.29 -1.48 -10.32
C ALA A 88 1.81 -2.88 -10.72
N LEU A 89 2.58 -3.57 -11.58
CA LEU A 89 2.38 -4.97 -11.94
C LEU A 89 2.51 -5.90 -10.72
N ALA A 90 3.57 -5.74 -9.93
CA ALA A 90 3.76 -6.55 -8.72
C ALA A 90 2.66 -6.31 -7.66
N GLN A 91 2.03 -5.13 -7.64
CA GLN A 91 0.85 -4.86 -6.81
C GLN A 91 -0.39 -5.56 -7.36
N LEU A 92 -0.59 -5.55 -8.67
CA LEU A 92 -1.68 -6.25 -9.34
C LEU A 92 -1.62 -7.77 -9.09
N ASP A 93 -0.43 -8.36 -9.20
CA ASP A 93 -0.24 -9.79 -8.94
C ASP A 93 -0.58 -10.16 -7.49
N ARG A 94 -0.19 -9.32 -6.53
CA ARG A 94 -0.56 -9.52 -5.12
C ARG A 94 -2.06 -9.39 -4.89
N LEU A 95 -2.75 -8.47 -5.57
CA LEU A 95 -4.22 -8.34 -5.51
C LEU A 95 -4.91 -9.57 -6.08
N ARG A 96 -4.46 -10.06 -7.25
CA ARG A 96 -4.99 -11.28 -7.87
C ARG A 96 -4.78 -12.51 -6.99
N ALA A 97 -3.61 -12.63 -6.36
CA ALA A 97 -3.33 -13.71 -5.41
C ALA A 97 -4.21 -13.65 -4.15
N ALA A 98 -4.70 -12.47 -3.78
CA ALA A 98 -5.60 -12.28 -2.63
C ALA A 98 -7.09 -12.50 -2.96
N ALA A 99 -7.44 -12.61 -4.26
CA ALA A 99 -8.81 -12.83 -4.72
C ALA A 99 -9.19 -14.32 -4.63
N PRO A 100 -10.32 -14.68 -3.99
CA PRO A 100 -10.82 -16.05 -4.01
C PRO A 100 -11.49 -16.34 -5.35
N GLY A 101 -10.98 -17.33 -6.09
CA GLY A 101 -11.62 -17.84 -7.32
C GLY A 101 -10.70 -17.80 -8.54
N ASP A 102 -10.81 -18.85 -9.35
CA ASP A 102 -9.94 -19.12 -10.49
C ASP A 102 -9.85 -17.96 -11.49
N THR A 103 -8.61 -17.52 -11.64
CA THR A 103 -7.99 -16.87 -12.79
C THR A 103 -8.71 -17.14 -14.13
N ALA A 104 -9.62 -16.25 -14.52
CA ALA A 104 -9.82 -15.77 -15.90
C ALA A 104 -11.14 -14.99 -16.00
N THR A 105 -11.15 -13.73 -15.58
CA THR A 105 -12.07 -12.78 -16.19
C THR A 105 -11.31 -12.13 -17.33
N THR A 106 -11.75 -12.39 -18.56
CA THR A 106 -11.25 -11.73 -19.76
C THR A 106 -11.30 -10.22 -19.53
N SER A 107 -10.12 -9.59 -19.47
CA SER A 107 -9.99 -8.15 -19.29
C SER A 107 -10.71 -7.46 -20.44
N ALA A 108 -11.82 -6.78 -20.14
CA ALA A 108 -12.48 -5.91 -21.11
C ALA A 108 -11.55 -4.72 -21.34
N ALA A 109 -11.23 -4.43 -22.61
CA ALA A 109 -10.33 -3.34 -22.97
C ALA A 109 -10.78 -2.04 -22.29
N ALA A 110 -9.87 -1.46 -21.49
CA ALA A 110 -10.12 -0.21 -20.78
C ALA A 110 -10.49 0.88 -21.80
N SER A 111 -11.75 1.34 -21.74
CA SER A 111 -12.23 2.47 -22.52
C SER A 111 -11.77 3.76 -21.86
N GLY A 112 -10.47 4.03 -21.93
CA GLY A 112 -9.84 5.24 -21.40
C GLY A 112 -9.46 6.20 -22.52
N THR A 113 -9.41 7.50 -22.19
CA THR A 113 -8.74 8.50 -23.03
C THR A 113 -7.28 8.11 -23.20
N ALA A 114 -6.81 8.05 -24.45
CA ALA A 114 -5.43 7.71 -24.77
C ALA A 114 -4.44 8.68 -24.12
N ALA A 115 -3.27 8.16 -23.73
CA ALA A 115 -2.19 8.99 -23.18
C ALA A 115 -1.74 10.07 -24.19
N PRO A 116 -1.51 11.32 -23.73
CA PRO A 116 -0.90 12.36 -24.55
C PRO A 116 0.48 11.95 -25.08
N THR A 117 0.86 12.48 -26.25
CA THR A 117 2.19 12.27 -26.83
C THR A 117 3.25 13.22 -26.23
N ASP A 118 2.84 14.38 -25.74
CA ASP A 118 3.75 15.28 -25.05
C ASP A 118 4.20 14.67 -23.70
N PRO A 119 5.51 14.59 -23.40
CA PRO A 119 6.00 13.95 -22.19
C PRO A 119 5.55 14.61 -20.87
N ALA A 120 5.32 15.93 -20.85
CA ALA A 120 4.87 16.62 -19.65
C ALA A 120 3.38 16.34 -19.42
N GLU A 121 2.57 16.42 -20.48
CA GLU A 121 1.15 16.08 -20.44
C GLU A 121 0.93 14.59 -20.12
N ALA A 122 1.72 13.69 -20.68
CA ALA A 122 1.67 12.24 -20.40
C ALA A 122 1.94 11.95 -18.92
N ARG A 123 2.93 12.64 -18.32
CA ARG A 123 3.23 12.52 -16.88
C ARG A 123 2.08 13.04 -16.03
N LEU A 124 1.50 14.20 -16.36
CA LEU A 124 0.35 14.76 -15.63
C LEU A 124 -0.90 13.89 -15.74
N TRP A 125 -1.16 13.35 -16.93
CA TRP A 125 -2.24 12.40 -17.17
C TRP A 125 -2.06 11.13 -16.33
N LEU A 126 -0.87 10.53 -16.37
CA LEU A 126 -0.55 9.32 -15.60
C LEU A 126 -0.64 9.56 -14.10
N ARG A 127 -0.22 10.75 -13.65
CA ARG A 127 -0.38 11.19 -12.27
C ARG A 127 -1.85 11.19 -11.84
N GLY A 128 -2.74 11.68 -12.71
CA GLY A 128 -4.19 11.61 -12.49
C GLY A 128 -4.71 10.19 -12.34
N VAL A 129 -4.27 9.27 -13.21
CA VAL A 129 -4.64 7.83 -13.15
C VAL A 129 -4.19 7.21 -11.82
N VAL A 130 -2.93 7.41 -11.43
CA VAL A 130 -2.35 6.86 -10.19
C VAL A 130 -3.05 7.42 -8.96
N ALA A 131 -3.32 8.72 -8.92
CA ALA A 131 -4.01 9.37 -7.81
C ALA A 131 -5.45 8.88 -7.65
N ALA A 132 -6.19 8.73 -8.75
CA ALA A 132 -7.55 8.20 -8.75
C ALA A 132 -7.60 6.75 -8.22
N ALA A 133 -6.70 5.90 -8.67
CA ALA A 133 -6.60 4.53 -8.18
C ALA A 133 -6.24 4.46 -6.69
N ALA A 134 -5.31 5.32 -6.23
CA ALA A 134 -4.95 5.38 -4.81
C ALA A 134 -6.13 5.80 -3.93
N ALA A 135 -6.99 6.69 -4.40
CA ALA A 135 -8.22 7.08 -3.72
C ALA A 135 -9.22 5.92 -3.68
N ALA A 136 -9.48 5.26 -4.82
CA ALA A 136 -10.40 4.12 -4.90
C ALA A 136 -10.01 2.97 -3.94
N HIS A 137 -8.72 2.58 -3.90
CA HIS A 137 -8.25 1.56 -2.95
C HIS A 137 -8.40 2.00 -1.49
N ALA A 138 -8.16 3.27 -1.19
CA ALA A 138 -8.31 3.81 0.15
C ALA A 138 -9.77 3.86 0.60
N GLU A 139 -10.69 4.19 -0.30
CA GLU A 139 -12.14 4.22 -0.05
C GLU A 139 -12.73 2.82 0.11
N ALA A 140 -12.20 1.83 -0.62
CA ALA A 140 -12.61 0.43 -0.48
C ALA A 140 -12.04 -0.26 0.77
N CYS A 141 -10.91 0.21 1.29
CA CYS A 141 -10.20 -0.41 2.42
C CYS A 141 -11.10 -0.71 3.65
N PRO A 142 -12.01 0.18 4.11
CA PRO A 142 -12.89 -0.06 5.25
C PRO A 142 -13.92 -1.18 5.03
N GLU A 143 -14.15 -1.61 3.78
CA GLU A 143 -15.07 -2.70 3.45
C GLU A 143 -14.45 -4.09 3.66
N PHE A 144 -13.15 -4.13 3.95
CA PHE A 144 -12.39 -5.35 4.22
C PHE A 144 -11.82 -5.33 5.63
N THR A 145 -11.40 -6.51 6.10
CA THR A 145 -10.71 -6.67 7.38
C THR A 145 -9.43 -7.49 7.19
N GLY A 146 -8.58 -7.48 8.22
CA GLY A 146 -7.37 -8.32 8.26
C GLY A 146 -6.40 -8.04 7.10
N GLY A 147 -5.87 -9.12 6.51
CA GLY A 147 -4.84 -9.05 5.47
C GLY A 147 -5.27 -8.32 4.20
N ARG A 148 -6.57 -8.38 3.82
CA ARG A 148 -7.08 -7.69 2.62
C ARG A 148 -7.12 -6.17 2.81
N ALA A 149 -7.57 -5.70 3.98
CA ALA A 149 -7.51 -4.27 4.31
C ALA A 149 -6.05 -3.76 4.36
N ALA A 150 -5.14 -4.53 4.97
CA ALA A 150 -3.72 -4.20 5.00
C ALA A 150 -3.11 -4.13 3.60
N LEU A 151 -3.48 -5.07 2.71
CA LEU A 151 -3.04 -5.08 1.31
C LEU A 151 -3.51 -3.83 0.57
N LEU A 152 -4.81 -3.54 0.58
CA LEU A 152 -5.38 -2.37 -0.11
C LEU A 152 -4.79 -1.07 0.44
N GLY A 153 -4.66 -0.95 1.76
CA GLY A 153 -3.99 0.19 2.39
C GLY A 153 -2.52 0.35 1.95
N SER A 154 -1.77 -0.76 1.85
CA SER A 154 -0.38 -0.73 1.39
C SER A 154 -0.26 -0.34 -0.08
N ILE A 155 -1.21 -0.75 -0.92
CA ILE A 155 -1.25 -0.39 -2.35
C ILE A 155 -1.60 1.08 -2.50
N ALA A 156 -2.65 1.56 -1.83
CA ALA A 156 -3.01 2.97 -1.82
C ALA A 156 -1.84 3.86 -1.38
N ALA A 157 -1.12 3.48 -0.31
CA ALA A 157 0.06 4.21 0.14
C ALA A 157 1.20 4.17 -0.88
N GLY A 158 1.45 3.01 -1.51
CA GLY A 158 2.44 2.86 -2.57
C GLY A 158 2.15 3.75 -3.78
N LEU A 159 0.90 3.77 -4.24
CA LEU A 159 0.45 4.62 -5.36
C LEU A 159 0.57 6.11 -5.04
N ARG A 160 0.29 6.55 -3.81
CA ARG A 160 0.58 7.94 -3.39
C ARG A 160 2.06 8.28 -3.42
N GLY A 161 2.92 7.31 -3.09
CA GLY A 161 4.36 7.46 -3.28
C GLY A 161 4.74 7.67 -4.74
N GLN A 162 4.11 6.93 -5.66
CA GLN A 162 4.32 7.08 -7.10
C GLN A 162 3.79 8.42 -7.62
N ASP A 163 2.61 8.86 -7.18
CA ASP A 163 2.07 10.20 -7.47
C ASP A 163 3.08 11.31 -7.13
N GLY A 164 3.76 11.21 -5.97
CA GLY A 164 4.82 12.14 -5.57
C GLY A 164 6.08 12.08 -6.45
N LEU A 165 6.39 10.93 -7.05
CA LEU A 165 7.52 10.77 -7.99
C LEU A 165 7.18 11.25 -9.41
N LEU A 166 5.88 11.31 -9.75
CA LEU A 166 5.37 11.85 -11.01
C LEU A 166 5.10 13.37 -10.94
N ALA A 167 5.24 13.98 -9.77
CA ALA A 167 4.97 15.39 -9.52
C ALA A 167 6.03 16.35 -10.05
#